data_AF-A0A7Y3UXP4-F1
#
_entry.id   AF-A0A7Y3UXP4-F1
#
_cell.length_a   1.000
_cell.length_b   1.000
_cell.length_c   1.000
_cell.angle_alpha   90.00
_cell.angle_beta   90.00
_cell.angle_gamma   90.00
#
_symmetry.space_group_name_H-M   'P 1'
#
loop_
_entity.id
_entity.type
_entity.pdbx_description
1 polymer ?
#
loop_
_entity_poly.entity_id
_entity_poly.type
_entity_poly.pdbx_seq_one_letter_code
_entity_poly.pdbx_strand_id
1 'polypeptide(L)'
;MAKSWFLAVLPAALSLSPLAEAARCSSTVHESGYKKSAPTIDAPEFLVADGPLIAGGKVTCHVSYDLVSGNHNVMHRIETGVLDGIKYRFYYSDGSGLVQGLAENVLDVLKDKYSENWSLRCRKDEMNDTHYCSMTREALTIGAFGASSRFVSVGSEYFPGSSIAVRVDKQEPITAPANPGFTTSQETALIAAMSTGTSVLTRYVQWPYEANKDKKISLFGFKSALAIIDTLNKQLQ
;
A
#
# COMPACT_ATOMS: atom_id res chain seq x y z
N MET A 1 -14.45 -6.96 -67.61
CA MET A 1 -14.92 -6.49 -66.28
C MET A 1 -14.59 -7.57 -65.25
N ALA A 2 -13.48 -7.44 -64.54
CA ALA A 2 -13.07 -8.42 -63.52
C ALA A 2 -13.55 -7.95 -62.14
N LYS A 3 -14.39 -8.76 -61.48
CA LYS A 3 -14.83 -8.54 -60.10
C LYS A 3 -13.77 -9.09 -59.15
N SER A 4 -13.03 -8.20 -58.50
CA SER A 4 -12.12 -8.54 -57.41
C SER A 4 -12.93 -8.79 -56.13
N TRP A 5 -12.80 -9.98 -55.54
CA TRP A 5 -13.36 -10.31 -54.23
C TRP A 5 -12.35 -9.94 -53.15
N PHE A 6 -12.68 -8.99 -52.29
CA PHE A 6 -11.92 -8.73 -51.06
C PHE A 6 -12.37 -9.74 -49.99
N LEU A 7 -11.48 -10.66 -49.63
CA LEU A 7 -11.59 -11.46 -48.41
C LEU A 7 -11.21 -10.58 -47.22
N ALA A 8 -12.20 -10.21 -46.41
CA ALA A 8 -11.99 -9.58 -45.12
C ALA A 8 -11.46 -10.64 -44.14
N VAL A 9 -10.20 -10.50 -43.73
CA VAL A 9 -9.64 -11.27 -42.61
C VAL A 9 -10.14 -10.62 -41.32
N LEU A 10 -11.08 -11.28 -40.64
CA LEU A 10 -11.45 -10.93 -39.27
C LEU A 10 -10.26 -11.24 -38.33
N PRO A 11 -9.88 -10.33 -37.42
CA PRO A 11 -8.92 -10.67 -36.39
C PRO A 11 -9.56 -11.68 -35.45
N ALA A 12 -8.94 -12.86 -35.33
CA ALA A 12 -9.32 -13.84 -34.33
C ALA A 12 -9.12 -13.20 -32.94
N ALA A 13 -10.20 -13.09 -32.18
CA ALA A 13 -10.12 -12.76 -30.76
C ALA A 13 -9.31 -13.86 -30.07
N LEU A 14 -8.08 -13.53 -29.67
CA LEU A 14 -7.23 -14.36 -28.83
C LEU A 14 -7.93 -14.52 -27.48
N SER A 15 -8.67 -15.62 -27.32
CA SER A 15 -9.09 -16.06 -25.99
C SER A 15 -7.82 -16.46 -25.24
N LEU A 16 -7.54 -15.76 -24.14
CA LEU A 16 -6.52 -16.16 -23.18
C LEU A 16 -6.86 -17.58 -22.71
N SER A 17 -5.87 -18.46 -22.75
CA SER A 17 -6.05 -19.86 -22.37
C SER A 17 -6.31 -19.96 -20.86
N PRO A 18 -7.17 -20.89 -20.40
CA PRO A 18 -7.50 -21.05 -18.97
C PRO A 18 -6.28 -21.40 -18.08
N LEU A 19 -5.13 -21.75 -18.69
CA LEU A 19 -3.85 -21.94 -18.00
C LEU A 19 -3.21 -20.60 -17.55
N ALA A 20 -3.47 -19.49 -18.25
CA ALA A 20 -2.96 -18.17 -17.88
C ALA A 20 -3.69 -17.59 -16.65
N GLU A 21 -4.96 -17.95 -16.46
CA GLU A 21 -5.79 -17.50 -15.35
C GLU A 21 -5.45 -18.22 -14.04
N ALA A 22 -5.10 -19.51 -14.13
CA ALA A 22 -4.57 -20.30 -13.01
C ALA A 22 -3.17 -19.85 -12.54
N ALA A 23 -2.44 -19.06 -13.34
CA ALA A 23 -1.12 -18.54 -12.98
C ALA A 23 -1.19 -17.32 -12.05
N ARG A 24 -2.25 -16.51 -12.12
CA ARG A 24 -2.36 -15.22 -11.41
C ARG A 24 -2.80 -15.31 -9.96
N CYS A 25 -3.51 -16.38 -9.59
CA CYS A 25 -4.08 -16.57 -8.27
C CYS A 25 -3.90 -18.00 -7.80
N SER A 26 -3.46 -18.16 -6.56
CA SER A 26 -3.34 -19.48 -5.92
C SER A 26 -4.69 -20.09 -5.50
N SER A 27 -5.71 -19.25 -5.32
CA SER A 27 -7.08 -19.66 -4.99
C SER A 27 -8.07 -18.55 -5.33
N THR A 28 -9.33 -18.93 -5.53
CA THR A 28 -10.45 -17.99 -5.76
C THR A 28 -11.49 -18.12 -4.66
N VAL A 29 -11.95 -16.99 -4.13
CA VAL A 29 -13.00 -16.89 -3.10
C VAL A 29 -14.18 -16.13 -3.69
N HIS A 30 -15.36 -16.74 -3.64
CA HIS A 30 -16.61 -16.09 -4.03
C HIS A 30 -17.26 -15.48 -2.80
N GLU A 31 -17.43 -14.16 -2.79
CA GLU A 31 -17.98 -13.44 -1.65
C GLU A 31 -19.50 -13.56 -1.58
N SER A 32 -20.10 -13.22 -0.44
CA SER A 32 -21.55 -13.42 -0.18
C SER A 32 -22.48 -12.73 -1.17
N GLY A 33 -21.98 -11.74 -1.92
CA GLY A 33 -22.73 -11.03 -2.97
C GLY A 33 -22.60 -11.62 -4.38
N TYR A 34 -21.72 -12.59 -4.61
CA TYR A 34 -21.43 -13.16 -5.93
C TYR A 34 -22.68 -13.66 -6.66
N LYS A 35 -22.79 -13.34 -7.97
CA LYS A 35 -23.86 -13.84 -8.84
C LYS A 35 -23.33 -14.80 -9.90
N LYS A 36 -23.67 -16.08 -9.74
CA LYS A 36 -23.26 -17.16 -10.67
C LYS A 36 -23.66 -16.95 -12.13
N SER A 37 -24.77 -16.25 -12.38
CA SER A 37 -25.27 -15.97 -13.72
C SER A 37 -24.63 -14.75 -14.39
N ALA A 38 -23.89 -13.93 -13.64
CA ALA A 38 -23.28 -12.72 -14.15
C ALA A 38 -21.84 -13.01 -14.63
N PRO A 39 -21.37 -12.35 -15.70
CA PRO A 39 -19.97 -12.46 -16.13
C PRO A 39 -19.03 -11.92 -15.05
N THR A 40 -17.77 -12.36 -15.04
CA THR A 40 -16.72 -11.82 -14.14
C THR A 40 -15.73 -10.99 -14.94
N ILE A 41 -15.36 -9.84 -14.42
CA ILE A 41 -14.41 -8.90 -15.03
C ILE A 41 -13.31 -8.58 -14.02
N ASP A 42 -12.07 -8.48 -14.49
CA ASP A 42 -10.94 -8.06 -13.67
C ASP A 42 -11.09 -6.59 -13.26
N ALA A 43 -10.88 -6.31 -11.97
CA ALA A 43 -10.75 -4.95 -11.51
C ALA A 43 -9.50 -4.30 -12.12
N PRO A 44 -9.51 -2.98 -12.37
CA PRO A 44 -8.29 -2.25 -12.65
C PRO A 44 -7.27 -2.45 -11.52
N GLU A 45 -6.01 -2.68 -11.90
CA GLU A 45 -4.92 -2.89 -10.96
C GLU A 45 -3.85 -1.81 -11.11
N PHE A 46 -3.41 -1.27 -9.97
CA PHE A 46 -2.28 -0.36 -9.90
C PHE A 46 -0.95 -1.13 -9.94
N LEU A 47 -0.94 -2.36 -9.43
CA LEU A 47 0.27 -3.17 -9.30
C LEU A 47 0.37 -4.20 -10.42
N VAL A 48 1.51 -4.22 -11.11
CA VAL A 48 1.76 -5.15 -12.22
C VAL A 48 2.57 -6.33 -11.76
N ALA A 49 1.92 -7.47 -11.60
CA ALA A 49 2.61 -8.75 -11.51
C ALA A 49 1.70 -9.91 -11.85
N ASP A 50 2.29 -10.95 -12.44
CA ASP A 50 1.60 -12.21 -12.76
C ASP A 50 1.47 -13.15 -11.55
N GLY A 51 2.00 -12.77 -10.39
CA GLY A 51 1.96 -13.58 -9.17
C GLY A 51 2.30 -12.74 -7.93
N PRO A 52 2.63 -13.39 -6.80
CA PRO A 52 2.99 -12.68 -5.58
C PRO A 52 4.19 -11.75 -5.77
N LEU A 53 4.08 -10.52 -5.27
CA LEU A 53 5.17 -9.53 -5.23
C LEU A 53 6.17 -9.80 -4.13
N ILE A 54 5.73 -10.39 -3.02
CA ILE A 54 6.61 -10.78 -1.92
C ILE A 54 6.87 -12.28 -2.00
N ALA A 55 8.13 -12.68 -1.87
CA ALA A 55 8.53 -14.07 -1.91
C ALA A 55 7.80 -14.89 -0.83
N GLY A 56 7.17 -16.00 -1.23
CA GLY A 56 6.36 -16.83 -0.33
C GLY A 56 4.96 -16.26 -0.04
N GLY A 57 4.60 -15.13 -0.65
CA GLY A 57 3.26 -14.56 -0.61
C GLY A 57 2.23 -15.45 -1.31
N LYS A 58 0.97 -15.29 -0.92
CA LYS A 58 -0.19 -15.97 -1.49
C LYS A 58 -1.15 -14.96 -2.08
N VAL A 59 -1.34 -15.00 -3.39
CA VAL A 59 -2.36 -14.20 -4.09
C VAL A 59 -3.68 -14.96 -4.15
N THR A 60 -4.74 -14.34 -3.65
CA THR A 60 -6.12 -14.85 -3.69
C THR A 60 -6.98 -13.92 -4.53
N CYS A 61 -7.75 -14.49 -5.46
CA CYS A 61 -8.74 -13.77 -6.26
C CYS A 61 -10.06 -13.72 -5.48
N HIS A 62 -10.52 -12.52 -5.16
CA HIS A 62 -11.80 -12.28 -4.52
C HIS A 62 -12.81 -11.85 -5.58
N VAL A 63 -13.91 -12.59 -5.71
CA VAL A 63 -14.96 -12.32 -6.70
C VAL A 63 -16.24 -11.92 -5.99
N SER A 64 -16.70 -10.70 -6.26
CA SER A 64 -17.91 -10.13 -5.67
C SER A 64 -18.77 -9.49 -6.76
N TYR A 65 -20.08 -9.46 -6.58
CA TYR A 65 -20.97 -8.77 -7.51
C TYR A 65 -20.81 -7.26 -7.39
N ASP A 66 -20.64 -6.58 -8.53
CA ASP A 66 -20.55 -5.13 -8.55
C ASP A 66 -21.94 -4.50 -8.42
N LEU A 67 -22.18 -3.92 -7.26
CA LEU A 67 -23.42 -3.24 -6.93
C LEU A 67 -23.58 -1.90 -7.65
N VAL A 68 -22.48 -1.31 -8.15
CA VAL A 68 -22.51 -0.04 -8.88
C VAL A 68 -22.99 -0.27 -10.31
N SER A 69 -22.37 -1.19 -11.06
CA SER A 69 -22.84 -1.52 -12.41
C SER A 69 -24.12 -2.35 -12.42
N GLY A 70 -24.31 -3.21 -11.42
CA GLY A 70 -25.46 -4.10 -11.33
C GLY A 70 -25.53 -5.16 -12.43
N ASN A 71 -24.46 -5.45 -13.17
CA ASN A 71 -24.54 -6.40 -14.30
C ASN A 71 -23.37 -7.41 -14.40
N HIS A 72 -22.31 -7.27 -13.60
CA HIS A 72 -21.19 -8.22 -13.59
C HIS A 72 -20.65 -8.45 -12.17
N ASN A 73 -19.86 -9.50 -12.01
CA ASN A 73 -18.96 -9.67 -10.88
C ASN A 73 -17.63 -9.00 -11.19
N VAL A 74 -16.97 -8.47 -10.17
CA VAL A 74 -15.62 -7.93 -10.24
C VAL A 74 -14.68 -8.84 -9.46
N MET A 75 -13.51 -9.12 -10.05
CA MET A 75 -12.43 -9.85 -9.42
C MET A 75 -11.33 -8.89 -8.96
N HIS A 76 -10.98 -8.95 -7.68
CA HIS A 76 -9.83 -8.23 -7.11
C HIS A 76 -8.78 -9.21 -6.60
N ARG A 77 -7.49 -8.89 -6.76
CA ARG A 77 -6.41 -9.69 -6.19
C ARG A 77 -5.93 -9.12 -4.86
N ILE A 78 -5.79 -10.01 -3.89
CA ILE A 78 -5.24 -9.72 -2.58
C ILE A 78 -4.04 -10.62 -2.36
N GLU A 79 -2.90 -10.03 -2.02
CA GLU A 79 -1.77 -10.82 -1.52
C GLU A 79 -1.72 -10.78 0.00
N THR A 80 -1.46 -11.94 0.57
CA THR A 80 -1.24 -12.14 2.01
C THR A 80 0.02 -12.96 2.22
N GLY A 81 0.70 -12.78 3.35
CA GLY A 81 1.86 -13.58 3.66
C GLY A 81 2.55 -13.17 4.95
N VAL A 82 3.78 -13.65 5.08
CA VAL A 82 4.67 -13.34 6.21
C VAL A 82 6.03 -12.94 5.65
N LEU A 83 6.52 -11.76 6.04
CA LEU A 83 7.84 -11.24 5.69
C LEU A 83 8.62 -10.96 6.97
N ASP A 84 9.75 -11.63 7.16
CA ASP A 84 10.58 -11.54 8.37
C ASP A 84 9.79 -11.85 9.66
N GLY A 85 8.86 -12.81 9.60
CA GLY A 85 7.98 -13.16 10.73
C GLY A 85 6.82 -12.19 10.96
N ILE A 86 6.68 -11.15 10.13
CA ILE A 86 5.64 -10.11 10.23
C ILE A 86 4.56 -10.36 9.18
N LYS A 87 3.30 -10.46 9.62
CA LYS A 87 2.17 -10.67 8.70
C LYS A 87 1.91 -9.42 7.86
N TYR A 88 1.48 -9.62 6.62
CA TYR A 88 1.00 -8.53 5.76
C TYR A 88 -0.22 -8.94 4.90
N ARG A 89 -0.94 -7.94 4.42
CA ARG A 89 -1.94 -8.01 3.36
C ARG A 89 -1.93 -6.73 2.54
N PHE A 90 -2.00 -6.82 1.21
CA PHE A 90 -2.29 -5.65 0.36
C PHE A 90 -3.12 -6.02 -0.86
N TYR A 91 -3.74 -5.00 -1.46
CA TYR A 91 -4.62 -5.11 -2.63
C TYR A 91 -3.90 -4.67 -3.89
N TYR A 92 -4.06 -5.40 -4.99
CA TYR A 92 -3.45 -5.04 -6.29
C TYR A 92 -4.14 -3.85 -6.95
N SER A 93 -5.39 -3.58 -6.58
CA SER A 93 -6.18 -2.47 -7.10
C SER A 93 -5.57 -1.10 -6.83
N ASP A 94 -4.98 -0.90 -5.65
CA ASP A 94 -4.53 0.43 -5.21
C ASP A 94 -3.29 0.42 -4.29
N GLY A 95 -2.71 -0.76 -4.04
CA GLY A 95 -1.60 -0.94 -3.10
C GLY A 95 -1.94 -0.64 -1.64
N SER A 96 -3.22 -0.46 -1.31
CA SER A 96 -3.65 -0.32 0.07
C SER A 96 -3.46 -1.63 0.83
N GLY A 97 -3.31 -1.57 2.15
CA GLY A 97 -3.03 -2.78 2.90
C GLY A 97 -2.68 -2.55 4.37
N LEU A 98 -2.32 -3.63 5.05
CA LEU A 98 -1.87 -3.61 6.43
C LEU A 98 -0.63 -4.48 6.61
N VAL A 99 0.29 -4.02 7.44
CA VAL A 99 1.42 -4.80 7.96
C VAL A 99 1.36 -4.79 9.47
N GLN A 100 1.61 -5.95 10.06
CA GLN A 100 1.42 -6.18 11.49
C GLN A 100 2.28 -5.22 12.32
N GLY A 101 1.65 -4.36 13.11
CA GLY A 101 2.34 -3.35 13.93
C GLY A 101 2.49 -3.71 15.41
N LEU A 102 1.89 -4.83 15.84
CA LEU A 102 2.05 -5.43 17.16
C LEU A 102 2.08 -6.95 17.06
N ALA A 103 2.79 -7.62 17.98
CA ALA A 103 2.98 -9.07 17.94
C ALA A 103 1.65 -9.85 18.03
N GLU A 104 0.66 -9.32 18.75
CA GLU A 104 -0.67 -9.92 18.90
C GLU A 104 -1.61 -9.71 17.71
N ASN A 105 -1.34 -8.73 16.83
CA ASN A 105 -2.25 -8.40 15.74
C ASN A 105 -2.28 -9.49 14.66
N VAL A 106 -3.44 -9.67 14.03
CA VAL A 106 -3.73 -10.69 13.02
C VAL A 106 -4.22 -10.08 11.69
N LEU A 107 -4.18 -8.76 11.55
CA LEU A 107 -4.64 -8.01 10.37
C LEU A 107 -6.15 -8.08 10.14
N ASP A 108 -6.89 -8.22 11.23
CA ASP A 108 -8.34 -8.24 11.28
C ASP A 108 -8.81 -7.04 12.12
N VAL A 109 -9.54 -6.12 11.51
CA VAL A 109 -9.94 -4.86 12.15
C VAL A 109 -10.76 -5.08 13.42
N LEU A 110 -11.49 -6.20 13.53
CA LEU A 110 -12.32 -6.51 14.69
C LEU A 110 -11.55 -7.21 15.82
N LYS A 111 -10.43 -7.87 15.49
CA LYS A 111 -9.62 -8.63 16.45
C LYS A 111 -8.36 -7.88 16.87
N ASP A 112 -7.89 -6.97 16.02
CA ASP A 112 -6.67 -6.24 16.24
C ASP A 112 -6.86 -5.17 17.30
N LYS A 113 -5.84 -5.04 18.14
CA LYS A 113 -5.85 -4.09 19.22
C LYS A 113 -5.59 -2.69 18.66
N TYR A 114 -6.53 -1.79 18.91
CA TYR A 114 -6.41 -0.34 18.70
C TYR A 114 -6.00 0.12 17.29
N SER A 115 -6.27 -0.68 16.24
CA SER A 115 -5.87 -0.36 14.86
C SER A 115 -4.37 -0.05 14.69
N GLU A 116 -3.52 -0.67 15.51
CA GLU A 116 -2.09 -0.36 15.62
C GLU A 116 -1.20 -0.96 14.52
N ASN A 117 -1.76 -1.33 13.36
CA ASN A 117 -0.98 -1.82 12.23
C ASN A 117 -0.41 -0.68 11.40
N TRP A 118 0.62 -0.99 10.61
CA TRP A 118 1.08 -0.09 9.56
C TRP A 118 0.10 -0.15 8.40
N SER A 119 -0.56 0.97 8.13
CA SER A 119 -1.39 1.19 6.95
C SER A 119 -0.50 1.38 5.74
N LEU A 120 -0.76 0.65 4.66
CA LEU A 120 -0.12 0.85 3.37
C LEU A 120 -1.06 1.62 2.45
N ARG A 121 -0.48 2.43 1.58
CA ARG A 121 -1.20 3.12 0.50
C ARG A 121 -0.26 3.46 -0.63
N CYS A 122 -0.68 3.28 -1.86
CA CYS A 122 -0.01 3.84 -3.02
C CYS A 122 -0.88 4.92 -3.66
N ARG A 123 -0.23 5.88 -4.34
CA ARG A 123 -0.88 6.94 -5.11
C ARG A 123 -0.10 7.20 -6.38
N LYS A 124 -0.86 7.49 -7.43
CA LYS A 124 -0.38 8.06 -8.68
C LYS A 124 -0.92 9.49 -8.79
N ASP A 125 -0.07 10.41 -9.21
CA ASP A 125 -0.43 11.76 -9.59
C ASP A 125 -0.63 11.78 -11.11
N GLU A 126 -1.90 11.80 -11.51
CA GLU A 126 -2.31 11.78 -12.91
C GLU A 126 -1.89 13.05 -13.69
N MET A 127 -1.44 14.11 -13.02
CA MET A 127 -0.98 15.33 -13.72
C MET A 127 0.46 15.24 -14.22
N ASN A 128 1.30 14.46 -13.54
CA ASN A 128 2.74 14.39 -13.84
C ASN A 128 3.27 12.96 -13.92
N ASP A 129 2.38 11.96 -13.89
CA ASP A 129 2.68 10.53 -13.91
C ASP A 129 3.68 10.10 -12.83
N THR A 130 3.79 10.87 -11.73
CA THR A 130 4.61 10.47 -10.58
C THR A 130 3.79 9.63 -9.63
N HIS A 131 4.47 8.79 -8.86
CA HIS A 131 3.81 7.92 -7.91
C HIS A 131 4.63 7.74 -6.64
N TYR A 132 3.93 7.36 -5.58
CA TYR A 132 4.54 6.96 -4.33
C TYR A 132 3.73 5.88 -3.63
N CYS A 133 4.42 5.08 -2.82
CA CYS A 133 3.79 4.28 -1.78
C CYS A 133 4.22 4.78 -0.41
N SER A 134 3.33 4.67 0.57
CA SER A 134 3.55 5.10 1.94
C SER A 134 3.06 4.09 2.94
N MET A 135 3.76 4.03 4.07
CA MET A 135 3.35 3.36 5.29
C MET A 135 3.04 4.40 6.36
N THR A 136 1.90 4.26 7.03
CA THR A 136 1.45 5.18 8.08
C THR A 136 1.08 4.41 9.32
N ARG A 137 1.47 4.94 10.49
CA ARG A 137 0.97 4.51 11.79
C ARG A 137 0.85 5.71 12.71
N GLU A 138 -0.33 5.91 13.29
CA GLU A 138 -0.64 7.12 14.07
C GLU A 138 -0.28 8.39 13.27
N ALA A 139 0.50 9.30 13.87
CA ALA A 139 0.96 10.53 13.23
C ALA A 139 2.17 10.31 12.30
N LEU A 140 2.82 9.15 12.29
CA LEU A 140 4.04 8.95 11.52
C LEU A 140 3.73 8.36 10.14
N THR A 141 4.21 9.03 9.09
CA THR A 141 4.15 8.54 7.71
C THR A 141 5.55 8.49 7.11
N ILE A 142 5.86 7.37 6.45
CA ILE A 142 7.07 7.17 5.67
C ILE A 142 6.62 6.84 4.25
N GLY A 143 7.17 7.48 3.23
CA GLY A 143 6.87 7.11 1.86
C GLY A 143 8.09 6.98 0.98
N ALA A 144 7.88 6.37 -0.16
CA ALA A 144 8.86 6.06 -1.18
C ALA A 144 8.40 6.60 -2.54
N PHE A 145 9.25 7.40 -3.16
CA PHE A 145 9.13 7.91 -4.53
C PHE A 145 10.19 7.23 -5.40
N GLY A 146 9.78 6.61 -6.51
CA GLY A 146 10.68 5.81 -7.36
C GLY A 146 11.55 4.79 -6.59
N ALA A 147 12.78 4.56 -7.06
CA ALA A 147 13.64 3.51 -6.52
C ALA A 147 14.40 3.89 -5.23
N SER A 148 14.62 5.17 -4.95
CA SER A 148 15.57 5.60 -3.90
C SER A 148 15.19 6.86 -3.13
N SER A 149 14.13 7.58 -3.52
CA SER A 149 13.72 8.78 -2.80
C SER A 149 12.70 8.41 -1.73
N ARG A 150 12.86 8.97 -0.53
CA ARG A 150 12.00 8.73 0.62
C ARG A 150 11.59 10.04 1.25
N PHE A 151 10.48 10.01 1.97
CA PHE A 151 10.12 11.10 2.87
C PHE A 151 9.66 10.60 4.23
N VAL A 152 9.78 11.46 5.23
CA VAL A 152 9.23 11.25 6.58
C VAL A 152 8.34 12.43 6.93
N SER A 153 7.11 12.16 7.34
CA SER A 153 6.16 13.18 7.78
C SER A 153 5.56 12.82 9.14
N VAL A 154 5.24 13.84 9.94
CA VAL A 154 4.69 13.69 11.28
C VAL A 154 3.47 14.59 11.44
N GLY A 155 2.29 13.98 11.52
CA GLY A 155 1.03 14.67 11.71
C GLY A 155 0.49 15.28 10.42
N SER A 156 -0.44 16.21 10.59
CA SER A 156 -1.09 16.95 9.51
C SER A 156 -1.63 18.27 10.07
N GLU A 157 -2.00 19.20 9.18
CA GLU A 157 -2.66 20.47 9.55
C GLU A 157 -1.88 21.26 10.60
N TYR A 158 -0.64 21.63 10.28
CA TYR A 158 0.25 22.24 11.25
C TYR A 158 -0.18 23.64 11.67
N PHE A 159 0.01 23.96 12.96
CA PHE A 159 -0.07 25.33 13.42
C PHE A 159 1.01 26.17 12.72
N PRO A 160 0.70 27.36 12.17
CA PRO A 160 1.66 28.17 11.43
C PRO A 160 2.94 28.45 12.22
N GLY A 161 4.10 28.24 11.59
CA GLY A 161 5.41 28.45 12.22
C GLY A 161 5.82 27.40 13.25
N SER A 162 5.01 26.36 13.48
CA SER A 162 5.36 25.27 14.39
C SER A 162 6.48 24.37 13.83
N SER A 163 7.03 23.55 14.72
CA SER A 163 8.07 22.56 14.40
C SER A 163 7.55 21.14 14.65
N ILE A 164 8.17 20.19 13.97
CA ILE A 164 8.00 18.75 14.19
C ILE A 164 9.28 18.16 14.78
N ALA A 165 9.13 17.07 15.53
CA ALA A 165 10.26 16.33 16.07
C ALA A 165 10.01 14.83 16.03
N VAL A 166 11.08 14.07 15.78
CA VAL A 166 11.10 12.61 15.87
C VAL A 166 12.28 12.18 16.73
N ARG A 167 12.02 11.31 17.69
CA ARG A 167 13.03 10.69 18.55
C ARG A 167 12.92 9.18 18.46
N VAL A 168 13.95 8.51 17.96
CA VAL A 168 14.01 7.04 17.97
C VAL A 168 14.65 6.58 19.28
N ASP A 169 13.91 5.74 20.01
CA ASP A 169 14.25 5.27 21.35
C ASP A 169 14.67 6.41 22.31
N LYS A 170 15.94 6.43 22.71
CA LYS A 170 16.53 7.44 23.60
C LYS A 170 17.54 8.35 22.90
N GLN A 171 17.70 8.25 21.58
CA GLN A 171 18.61 9.11 20.80
C GLN A 171 18.20 10.58 20.90
N GLU A 172 19.04 11.49 20.44
CA GLU A 172 18.69 12.91 20.38
C GLU A 172 17.54 13.13 19.37
N PRO A 173 16.53 13.95 19.68
CA PRO A 173 15.45 14.24 18.74
C PRO A 173 15.98 14.95 17.48
N ILE A 174 15.52 14.50 16.32
CA ILE A 174 15.70 15.24 15.06
C ILE A 174 14.49 16.16 14.90
N THR A 175 14.75 17.45 14.74
CA THR A 175 13.72 18.49 14.63
C THR A 175 13.76 19.17 13.27
N ALA A 176 12.61 19.64 12.79
CA ALA A 176 12.49 20.45 11.58
C ALA A 176 11.29 21.40 11.67
N PRO A 177 11.24 22.48 10.87
CA PRO A 177 10.01 23.23 10.67
C PRO A 177 8.89 22.30 10.18
N ALA A 178 7.66 22.49 10.63
CA ALA A 178 6.54 21.63 10.19
C ALA A 178 6.25 21.76 8.69
N ASN A 179 6.61 22.90 8.10
CA ASN A 179 6.65 23.15 6.66
C ASN A 179 7.97 23.90 6.38
N PRO A 180 8.90 23.38 5.54
CA PRO A 180 8.75 22.27 4.59
C PRO A 180 8.86 20.85 5.16
N GLY A 181 9.19 20.66 6.43
CA GLY A 181 9.45 19.34 7.02
C GLY A 181 10.93 18.99 7.08
N PHE A 182 11.23 17.70 7.18
CA PHE A 182 12.60 17.18 7.28
C PHE A 182 13.36 17.33 5.96
N THR A 183 14.68 17.52 6.04
CA THR A 183 15.56 17.44 4.86
C THR A 183 15.85 15.99 4.47
N THR A 184 16.29 15.75 3.24
CA THR A 184 16.65 14.39 2.77
C THR A 184 17.70 13.70 3.65
N SER A 185 18.65 14.44 4.20
CA SER A 185 19.65 13.88 5.12
C SER A 185 19.03 13.48 6.47
N GLN A 186 18.10 14.27 6.99
CA GLN A 186 17.34 13.94 8.19
C GLN A 186 16.43 12.74 7.97
N GLU A 187 15.74 12.67 6.83
CA GLU A 187 14.87 11.54 6.47
C GLU A 187 15.66 10.24 6.37
N THR A 188 16.83 10.28 5.72
CA THR A 188 17.73 9.14 5.62
C THR A 188 18.19 8.67 7.00
N ALA A 189 18.61 9.60 7.87
CA ALA A 189 19.04 9.29 9.22
C ALA A 189 17.89 8.71 10.07
N LEU A 190 16.68 9.27 9.96
CA LEU A 190 15.49 8.80 10.66
C LEU A 190 15.09 7.39 10.24
N ILE A 191 15.05 7.10 8.93
CA ILE A 191 14.71 5.78 8.41
C ILE A 191 15.75 4.75 8.84
N ALA A 192 17.04 5.09 8.80
CA ALA A 192 18.11 4.22 9.29
C ALA A 192 17.98 3.94 10.79
N ALA A 193 17.72 4.97 11.61
CA ALA A 193 17.50 4.81 13.04
C ALA A 193 16.26 3.95 13.33
N MET A 194 15.12 4.21 12.68
CA MET A 194 13.90 3.41 12.85
C MET A 194 14.04 1.96 12.39
N SER A 195 14.92 1.69 11.41
CA SER A 195 15.21 0.33 10.95
C SER A 195 15.95 -0.53 11.97
N THR A 196 16.52 0.08 13.03
CA THR A 196 17.27 -0.62 14.08
C THR A 196 16.71 -0.38 15.48
N GLY A 197 15.87 0.65 15.65
CA GLY A 197 15.27 1.00 16.92
C GLY A 197 14.04 0.16 17.28
N THR A 198 13.53 0.38 18.49
CA THR A 198 12.38 -0.36 19.03
C THR A 198 11.12 0.47 19.13
N SER A 199 11.27 1.79 19.29
CA SER A 199 10.16 2.73 19.41
C SER A 199 10.54 4.08 18.85
N VAL A 200 9.52 4.85 18.48
CA VAL A 200 9.66 6.23 18.02
C VAL A 200 8.66 7.11 18.75
N LEU A 201 9.13 8.26 19.22
CA LEU A 201 8.30 9.33 19.77
C LEU A 201 8.24 10.45 18.73
N THR A 202 7.03 10.81 18.34
CA THR A 202 6.80 11.94 17.45
C THR A 202 6.15 13.09 18.19
N ARG A 203 6.41 14.32 17.73
CA ARG A 203 5.81 15.56 18.24
C ARG A 203 5.46 16.47 17.08
N TYR A 204 4.25 17.03 17.11
CA TYR A 204 3.80 18.09 16.20
C TYR A 204 2.77 18.98 16.90
N VAL A 205 2.44 20.13 16.31
CA VAL A 205 1.40 21.04 16.80
C VAL A 205 0.31 21.12 15.73
N GLN A 206 -0.90 20.67 16.05
CA GLN A 206 -2.02 20.64 15.10
C GLN A 206 -2.88 21.88 15.23
N TRP A 207 -3.13 22.58 14.13
CA TRP A 207 -4.11 23.66 14.04
C TRP A 207 -5.53 23.18 14.42
N PRO A 208 -6.36 24.02 15.07
CA PRO A 208 -6.08 25.35 15.62
C PRO A 208 -5.48 25.33 17.03
N TYR A 209 -4.99 24.17 17.49
CA TYR A 209 -4.52 23.99 18.86
C TYR A 209 -3.02 24.28 18.96
N GLU A 210 -2.64 25.32 19.70
CA GLU A 210 -1.24 25.69 19.95
C GLU A 210 -0.62 24.82 21.08
N ALA A 211 -0.75 23.50 20.96
CA ALA A 211 -0.25 22.55 21.95
C ALA A 211 0.44 21.35 21.28
N ASN A 212 1.52 20.88 21.92
CA ASN A 212 2.25 19.69 21.47
C ASN A 212 1.35 18.45 21.53
N LYS A 213 1.32 17.71 20.42
CA LYS A 213 0.76 16.37 20.32
C LYS A 213 1.90 15.38 20.21
N ASP A 214 2.07 14.60 21.27
CA ASP A 214 3.11 13.59 21.36
C ASP A 214 2.52 12.20 21.16
N LYS A 215 3.18 11.38 20.34
CA LYS A 215 2.77 9.99 20.09
C LYS A 215 3.96 9.05 20.17
N LYS A 216 3.90 8.07 21.07
CA LYS A 216 4.87 6.98 21.14
C LYS A 216 4.34 5.80 20.33
N ILE A 217 5.16 5.31 19.41
CA ILE A 217 4.81 4.28 18.45
C ILE A 217 5.84 3.15 18.56
N SER A 218 5.37 1.90 18.58
CA SER A 218 6.25 0.73 18.48
C SER A 218 6.79 0.62 17.04
N LEU A 219 8.07 0.29 16.88
CA LEU A 219 8.66 0.02 15.57
C LEU A 219 8.53 -1.44 15.13
N PHE A 220 7.74 -2.25 15.86
CA PHE A 220 7.39 -3.59 15.42
C PHE A 220 6.75 -3.57 14.02
N GLY A 221 7.25 -4.43 13.13
CA GLY A 221 6.82 -4.51 11.73
C GLY A 221 7.32 -3.39 10.81
N PHE A 222 8.07 -2.40 11.32
CA PHE A 222 8.52 -1.26 10.53
C PHE A 222 9.35 -1.67 9.31
N LYS A 223 10.36 -2.53 9.50
CA LYS A 223 11.24 -2.98 8.41
C LYS A 223 10.48 -3.71 7.31
N SER A 224 9.57 -4.63 7.68
CA SER A 224 8.77 -5.38 6.72
C SER A 224 7.83 -4.45 5.95
N ALA A 225 7.19 -3.50 6.64
CA ALA A 225 6.34 -2.50 5.98
C ALA A 225 7.14 -1.62 5.01
N LEU A 226 8.35 -1.21 5.40
CA LEU A 226 9.26 -0.44 4.56
C LEU A 226 9.64 -1.21 3.28
N ALA A 227 10.04 -2.47 3.43
CA ALA A 227 10.39 -3.34 2.32
C ALA A 227 9.19 -3.62 1.38
N ILE A 228 7.98 -3.71 1.94
CA ILE A 228 6.76 -3.86 1.16
C ILE A 228 6.49 -2.60 0.34
N ILE A 229 6.46 -1.40 0.94
CA ILE A 229 6.19 -0.18 0.16
C ILE A 229 7.25 0.04 -0.93
N ASP A 230 8.51 -0.34 -0.69
CA ASP A 230 9.55 -0.32 -1.72
C ASP A 230 9.29 -1.26 -2.88
N THR A 231 8.74 -2.44 -2.57
CA THR A 231 8.37 -3.42 -3.58
C THR A 231 7.18 -2.91 -4.38
N LEU A 232 6.12 -2.46 -3.70
CA LEU A 232 4.91 -1.95 -4.36
C LEU A 232 5.25 -0.76 -5.27
N ASN A 233 6.09 0.15 -4.79
CA ASN A 233 6.44 1.36 -5.53
C ASN A 233 7.20 1.10 -6.85
N LYS A 234 7.85 -0.05 -6.97
CA LYS A 234 8.52 -0.49 -8.22
C LYS A 234 7.57 -1.11 -9.24
N GLN A 235 6.36 -1.46 -8.82
CA GLN A 235 5.38 -2.21 -9.61
C GLN A 235 4.19 -1.36 -10.04
N LEU A 236 4.21 -0.07 -9.72
CA LEU A 236 3.20 0.88 -10.15
C LEU A 236 3.39 1.25 -11.62
N GLN A 237 2.28 1.30 -12.36
CA GLN A 237 2.18 1.85 -13.72
C GLN A 237 1.90 3.33 -13.73
#